data_AF-A0A7S1PKG0-F1
#
_entry.id   AF-A0A7S1PKG0-F1
#
_cell.length_a   1.000
_cell.length_b   1.000
_cell.length_c   1.000
_cell.angle_alpha   90.00
_cell.angle_beta   90.00
_cell.angle_gamma   90.00
#
_symmetry.space_group_name_H-M   'P 1'
#
loop_
_entity.id
_entity.type
_entity.pdbx_description
1 polymer ?
#
loop_
_entity_poly.entity_id
_entity_poly.type
_entity_poly.pdbx_seq_one_letter_code
_entity_poly.pdbx_strand_id
1 'polypeptide(L)'
;GKKFDLRLYVLVTSYAPLVVYMYRSGFARFSHARFSMNAENLSDAMIHLTNVAVQKHNENYDEKRGGKWDLHNLKMYLMLKEEPEKVNELFCAIQDVIIFSLLSVQKVMIQDKHCFELYGYDIMISSDLKPWLIEVNASPSLSANTAVDYDMKFALLDDTLTVLDFEKYLAGGELRIGGFDLLYKNGAKVGPPSNAAYRSYLGCANNRVE
;
A
#
# COMPACT_ATOMS: atom_id res chain seq x y z
N GLY A 1 -3.72 -6.03 -21.70
CA GLY A 1 -4.04 -5.28 -20.46
C GLY A 1 -3.17 -4.03 -20.36
N LYS A 2 -3.28 -3.27 -19.27
CA LYS A 2 -2.36 -2.20 -18.91
C LYS A 2 -1.50 -2.67 -17.74
N LYS A 3 -0.23 -2.27 -17.69
CA LYS A 3 0.66 -2.57 -16.56
C LYS A 3 0.27 -1.67 -15.38
N PHE A 4 0.38 -2.16 -14.16
CA PHE A 4 0.21 -1.33 -12.97
C PHE A 4 1.14 -1.78 -11.85
N ASP A 5 1.37 -0.86 -10.91
CA ASP A 5 1.95 -1.15 -9.60
C ASP A 5 1.01 -0.65 -8.50
N LEU A 6 1.20 -1.14 -7.28
CA LEU A 6 0.48 -0.72 -6.09
C LEU A 6 1.36 0.22 -5.26
N ARG A 7 0.81 1.38 -4.90
CA ARG A 7 1.31 2.21 -3.81
C ARG A 7 0.56 1.89 -2.52
N LEU A 8 1.28 1.33 -1.55
CA LEU A 8 0.78 1.00 -0.22
C LEU A 8 1.51 1.83 0.85
N TYR A 9 0.85 2.09 1.98
CA TYR A 9 1.42 2.89 3.06
C TYR A 9 1.61 2.05 4.32
N VAL A 10 2.82 2.11 4.89
CA VAL A 10 3.23 1.32 6.04
C VAL A 10 3.90 2.24 7.05
N LEU A 11 3.36 2.31 8.26
CA LEU A 11 3.90 3.11 9.34
C LEU A 11 4.67 2.20 10.30
N VAL A 12 5.93 2.52 10.55
CA VAL A 12 6.77 1.86 11.55
C VAL A 12 7.00 2.83 12.70
N THR A 13 6.50 2.50 13.89
CA THR A 13 6.64 3.34 15.09
C THR A 13 7.78 2.92 16.00
N SER A 14 8.29 1.70 15.82
CA SER A 14 9.47 1.20 16.51
C SER A 14 10.05 0.03 15.75
N TYR A 15 11.37 -0.13 15.77
CA TYR A 15 12.07 -1.31 15.25
C TYR A 15 12.60 -2.22 16.39
N ALA A 16 12.49 -1.81 17.66
CA ALA A 16 12.93 -2.54 18.84
C ALA A 16 12.00 -2.27 20.06
N PRO A 17 10.94 -3.07 20.26
CA PRO A 17 10.48 -4.15 19.39
C PRO A 17 9.85 -3.63 18.08
N LEU A 18 9.91 -4.41 17.00
CA LEU A 18 9.30 -4.03 15.73
C LEU A 18 7.78 -3.91 15.86
N VAL A 19 7.25 -2.74 15.52
CA VAL A 19 5.82 -2.41 15.49
C VAL A 19 5.49 -1.81 14.13
N VAL A 20 4.62 -2.49 13.38
CA VAL A 20 4.26 -2.16 12.00
C VAL A 20 2.76 -2.01 11.89
N TYR A 21 2.33 -0.87 11.36
CA TYR A 21 0.97 -0.59 10.97
C TYR A 21 0.86 -0.53 9.46
N MET A 22 -0.21 -1.08 8.91
CA MET A 22 -0.52 -1.02 7.49
C MET A 22 -1.78 -0.21 7.26
N TYR A 23 -1.72 0.75 6.35
CA TYR A 23 -2.89 1.53 5.99
C TYR A 23 -3.80 0.71 5.06
N ARG A 24 -5.11 0.70 5.33
CA ARG A 24 -6.10 -0.06 4.53
C ARG A 24 -6.21 0.43 3.11
N SER A 25 -6.06 1.74 2.92
CA SER A 25 -6.18 2.39 1.63
C SER A 25 -4.82 2.49 0.94
N GLY A 26 -4.88 2.53 -0.38
CA GLY A 26 -3.75 2.69 -1.28
C GLY A 26 -4.32 2.84 -2.69
N PHE A 27 -3.45 2.83 -3.69
CA PHE A 27 -3.90 2.91 -5.07
C PHE A 27 -3.00 2.15 -6.03
N ALA A 28 -3.61 1.63 -7.09
CA ALA A 28 -2.93 1.10 -8.24
C ALA A 28 -2.64 2.22 -9.23
N ARG A 29 -1.40 2.35 -9.70
CA ARG A 29 -0.98 3.29 -10.75
C ARG A 29 -0.88 2.55 -12.07
N PHE A 30 -1.71 2.89 -13.05
CA PHE A 30 -1.72 2.25 -14.35
C PHE A 30 -0.81 2.97 -15.35
N SER A 31 -0.19 2.22 -16.25
CA SER A 31 0.41 2.75 -17.47
C SER A 31 -0.68 3.31 -18.40
N HIS A 32 -0.41 4.41 -19.11
CA HIS A 32 -1.36 4.93 -20.09
C HIS A 32 -1.51 4.02 -21.30
N ALA A 33 -0.42 3.39 -21.73
CA ALA A 33 -0.39 2.50 -22.88
C ALA A 33 -0.72 1.03 -22.53
N ARG A 34 -1.21 0.29 -23.52
CA ARG A 34 -1.40 -1.17 -23.41
C ARG A 34 -0.03 -1.82 -23.31
N PHE A 35 0.11 -2.74 -22.36
CA PHE A 35 1.34 -3.49 -22.17
C PHE A 35 1.65 -4.34 -23.40
N SER A 36 2.90 -4.26 -23.87
CA SER A 36 3.44 -5.06 -24.98
C SER A 36 4.87 -5.47 -24.64
N MET A 37 5.26 -6.69 -25.04
CA MET A 37 6.63 -7.22 -24.92
C MET A 37 7.35 -7.20 -26.27
N ASN A 38 6.81 -6.52 -27.28
CA ASN A 38 7.47 -6.41 -28.58
C ASN A 38 8.78 -5.63 -28.43
N ALA A 39 9.87 -6.16 -29.00
CA ALA A 39 11.22 -5.60 -28.87
C ALA A 39 11.33 -4.14 -29.33
N GLU A 40 10.50 -3.72 -30.29
CA GLU A 40 10.41 -2.35 -30.79
C GLU A 40 9.85 -1.35 -29.77
N ASN A 41 9.07 -1.84 -28.80
CA ASN A 41 8.39 -1.03 -27.80
C ASN A 41 9.08 -1.05 -26.43
N LEU A 42 10.16 -1.84 -26.27
CA LEU A 42 10.84 -2.03 -24.99
C LEU A 42 11.48 -0.74 -24.46
N SER A 43 11.87 0.17 -25.35
CA SER A 43 12.41 1.50 -25.01
C SER A 43 11.34 2.53 -24.68
N ASP A 44 10.06 2.23 -24.87
CA ASP A 44 8.98 3.16 -24.58
C ASP A 44 8.67 3.17 -23.07
N ALA A 45 9.25 4.16 -22.40
CA ALA A 45 9.03 4.41 -20.99
C ALA A 45 7.54 4.61 -20.64
N MET A 46 6.68 5.05 -21.57
CA MET A 46 5.24 5.21 -21.31
C MET A 46 4.49 3.89 -21.20
N ILE A 47 4.99 2.82 -21.85
CA ILE A 47 4.44 1.45 -21.77
C ILE A 47 4.91 0.77 -20.48
N HIS A 48 6.14 1.04 -20.05
CA HIS A 48 6.82 0.25 -19.02
C HIS A 48 6.92 0.90 -17.64
N LEU A 49 6.84 2.23 -17.57
CA LEU A 49 6.83 2.99 -16.32
C LEU A 49 5.42 3.48 -15.97
N THR A 50 5.08 3.41 -14.69
CA THR A 50 3.78 3.80 -14.12
C THR A 50 3.86 5.11 -13.33
N ASN A 51 5.05 5.71 -13.25
CA ASN A 51 5.31 6.91 -12.45
C ASN A 51 4.54 8.11 -13.00
N VAL A 52 3.80 8.80 -12.13
CA VAL A 52 3.00 9.99 -12.46
C VAL A 52 3.82 11.08 -13.18
N ALA A 53 5.09 11.26 -12.81
CA ALA A 53 5.98 12.24 -13.46
C ALA A 53 6.22 11.96 -14.95
N VAL A 54 6.22 10.69 -15.36
CA VAL A 54 6.36 10.28 -16.76
C VAL A 54 5.00 10.30 -17.46
N GLN A 55 3.95 9.94 -16.74
CA GLN A 55 2.60 9.75 -17.28
C GLN A 55 1.84 11.07 -17.53
N LYS A 56 2.18 12.17 -16.84
CA LYS A 56 1.54 13.50 -16.98
C LYS A 56 1.67 14.17 -18.36
N HIS A 57 2.59 13.71 -19.21
CA HIS A 57 2.86 14.31 -20.53
C HIS A 57 2.11 13.62 -21.69
N ASN A 58 1.19 12.70 -21.41
CA ASN A 58 0.46 11.97 -22.44
C ASN A 58 -0.87 12.66 -22.81
N GLU A 59 -1.18 12.78 -24.11
CA GLU A 59 -2.42 13.38 -24.62
C GLU A 59 -3.70 12.67 -24.17
N ASN A 60 -3.61 11.39 -23.76
CA ASN A 60 -4.73 10.59 -23.24
C ASN A 60 -4.78 10.52 -21.70
N TYR A 61 -4.20 11.51 -21.00
CA TYR A 61 -4.27 11.60 -19.55
C TYR A 61 -5.70 11.96 -19.10
N ASP A 62 -6.39 11.01 -18.47
CA ASP A 62 -7.68 11.28 -17.83
C ASP A 62 -7.44 12.07 -16.53
N GLU A 63 -7.54 13.40 -16.60
CA GLU A 63 -7.38 14.29 -15.45
C GLU A 63 -8.34 13.96 -14.30
N LYS A 64 -9.51 13.38 -14.58
CA LYS A 64 -10.51 13.07 -13.54
C LYS A 64 -10.15 11.84 -12.72
N ARG A 65 -9.51 10.83 -13.34
CA ARG A 65 -9.10 9.59 -12.64
C ARG A 65 -7.60 9.52 -12.33
N GLY A 66 -6.79 10.35 -12.99
CA GLY A 66 -5.34 10.43 -12.81
C GLY A 66 -4.58 9.12 -13.10
N GLY A 67 -5.19 8.19 -13.84
CA GLY A 67 -4.63 6.84 -14.07
C GLY A 67 -4.51 5.98 -12.81
N LYS A 68 -5.22 6.35 -11.73
CA LYS A 68 -5.21 5.63 -10.45
C LYS A 68 -6.50 4.87 -10.24
N TRP A 69 -6.40 3.76 -9.51
CA TRP A 69 -7.57 3.04 -9.03
C TRP A 69 -7.40 2.71 -7.55
N ASP A 70 -8.42 2.99 -6.74
CA ASP A 70 -8.37 2.71 -5.31
C ASP A 70 -8.14 1.23 -5.05
N LEU A 71 -7.34 0.93 -4.03
CA LEU A 71 -6.99 -0.45 -3.70
C LEU A 71 -8.22 -1.30 -3.38
N HIS A 72 -9.25 -0.71 -2.76
CA HIS A 72 -10.52 -1.39 -2.52
C HIS A 72 -11.19 -1.82 -3.83
N ASN A 73 -11.30 -0.90 -4.79
CA ASN A 73 -11.88 -1.17 -6.10
C ASN A 73 -11.08 -2.23 -6.87
N LEU A 74 -9.74 -2.18 -6.80
CA LEU A 74 -8.90 -3.21 -7.38
C LEU A 74 -9.13 -4.57 -6.71
N LYS A 75 -9.19 -4.63 -5.38
CA LYS A 75 -9.44 -5.88 -4.64
C LYS A 75 -10.79 -6.49 -5.05
N MET A 76 -11.84 -5.67 -5.12
CA MET A 76 -13.16 -6.10 -5.57
C MET A 76 -13.14 -6.58 -7.02
N TYR A 77 -12.41 -5.89 -7.90
CA TYR A 77 -12.24 -6.32 -9.29
C TYR A 77 -11.54 -7.69 -9.38
N LEU A 78 -10.47 -7.91 -8.62
CA LEU A 78 -9.77 -9.20 -8.58
C LEU A 78 -10.68 -10.31 -8.03
N MET A 79 -11.44 -10.05 -6.97
CA MET A 79 -12.42 -10.98 -6.41
C MET A 79 -13.52 -11.40 -7.41
N LEU A 80 -13.83 -10.55 -8.40
CA LEU A 80 -14.78 -10.86 -9.47
C LEU A 80 -14.16 -11.65 -10.63
N LYS A 81 -12.83 -11.62 -10.78
CA LYS A 81 -12.10 -12.21 -11.90
C LYS A 81 -11.39 -13.51 -11.56
N GLU A 82 -11.00 -13.66 -10.31
CA GLU A 82 -10.22 -14.77 -9.78
C GLU A 82 -10.97 -15.43 -8.63
N GLU A 83 -10.51 -16.61 -8.21
CA GLU A 83 -11.06 -17.28 -7.02
C GLU A 83 -10.82 -16.43 -5.77
N PRO A 84 -11.84 -16.19 -4.92
CA PRO A 84 -11.71 -15.34 -3.74
C PRO A 84 -10.56 -15.76 -2.80
N GLU A 85 -10.31 -17.06 -2.68
CA GLU A 85 -9.23 -17.63 -1.90
C GLU A 85 -7.87 -17.20 -2.42
N LYS A 86 -7.65 -17.23 -3.74
CA LYS A 86 -6.39 -16.78 -4.37
C LYS A 86 -6.14 -15.30 -4.16
N VAL A 87 -7.19 -14.48 -4.24
CA VAL A 87 -7.08 -13.04 -3.98
C VAL A 87 -6.76 -12.79 -2.50
N ASN A 88 -7.40 -13.54 -1.59
CA ASN A 88 -7.05 -13.47 -0.17
C ASN A 88 -5.58 -13.85 0.08
N GLU A 89 -5.09 -14.92 -0.54
CA GLU A 89 -3.69 -15.34 -0.46
C GLU A 89 -2.73 -14.28 -1.00
N LEU A 90 -3.04 -13.66 -2.14
CA LEU A 90 -2.26 -12.55 -2.69
C LEU A 90 -2.13 -11.39 -1.69
N PHE A 91 -3.23 -10.95 -1.08
CA PHE A 91 -3.18 -9.82 -0.13
C PHE A 91 -2.45 -10.19 1.18
N CYS A 92 -2.50 -11.45 1.60
CA CYS A 92 -1.66 -11.96 2.69
C CYS A 92 -0.18 -11.99 2.30
N ALA A 93 0.14 -12.44 1.09
CA ALA A 93 1.51 -12.49 0.59
C ALA A 93 2.10 -11.07 0.45
N ILE A 94 1.31 -10.07 0.07
CA ILE A 94 1.70 -8.66 0.08
C ILE A 94 2.14 -8.23 1.49
N GLN A 95 1.35 -8.56 2.51
CA GLN A 95 1.69 -8.27 3.90
C GLN A 95 2.98 -8.99 4.34
N ASP A 96 3.17 -10.24 3.94
CA ASP A 96 4.37 -11.02 4.27
C ASP A 96 5.62 -10.40 3.63
N VAL A 97 5.53 -9.96 2.37
CA VAL A 97 6.61 -9.25 1.69
C VAL A 97 7.03 -7.99 2.47
N ILE A 98 6.08 -7.21 2.99
CA ILE A 98 6.35 -6.01 3.81
C ILE A 98 6.98 -6.38 5.15
N ILE A 99 6.47 -7.40 5.84
CA ILE A 99 7.02 -7.82 7.12
C ILE A 99 8.45 -8.35 6.93
N PHE A 100 8.68 -9.19 5.92
CA PHE A 100 10.00 -9.77 5.67
C PHE A 100 11.02 -8.72 5.23
N SER A 101 10.64 -7.71 4.44
CA SER A 101 11.54 -6.61 4.11
C SER A 101 11.96 -5.85 5.36
N LEU A 102 11.04 -5.52 6.27
CA LEU A 102 11.35 -4.83 7.53
C LEU A 102 12.20 -5.68 8.48
N LEU A 103 11.89 -6.98 8.62
CA LEU A 103 12.66 -7.91 9.43
C LEU A 103 14.11 -8.07 8.92
N SER A 104 14.31 -8.03 7.61
CA SER A 104 15.64 -8.16 7.00
C SER A 104 16.59 -7.01 7.39
N VAL A 105 16.03 -5.80 7.63
CA VAL A 105 16.81 -4.61 7.99
C VAL A 105 16.73 -4.27 9.48
N GLN A 106 15.83 -4.88 10.25
CA GLN A 106 15.57 -4.54 11.65
C GLN A 106 16.85 -4.44 12.51
N LYS A 107 17.83 -5.33 12.30
CA LYS A 107 19.08 -5.37 13.09
C LYS A 107 20.04 -4.23 12.79
N VAL A 108 19.95 -3.62 11.61
CA VAL A 108 20.84 -2.53 11.18
C VAL A 108 20.19 -1.15 11.29
N MET A 109 18.86 -1.10 11.43
CA MET A 109 18.12 0.14 11.63
C MET A 109 18.46 0.76 12.98
N ILE A 110 18.69 2.07 12.98
CA ILE A 110 18.91 2.85 14.19
C ILE A 110 17.63 2.81 15.02
N GLN A 111 17.77 2.45 16.29
CA GLN A 111 16.68 2.37 17.24
C GLN A 111 16.63 3.64 18.07
N ASP A 112 15.70 4.53 17.75
CA ASP A 112 15.36 5.65 18.61
C ASP A 112 13.85 5.64 18.84
N LYS A 113 13.45 5.67 20.12
CA LYS A 113 12.04 5.65 20.54
C LYS A 113 11.27 6.91 20.16
N HIS A 114 11.95 7.96 19.71
CA HIS A 114 11.36 9.20 19.23
C HIS A 114 11.27 9.25 17.69
N CYS A 115 11.70 8.19 17.00
CA CYS A 115 11.63 8.08 15.55
C CYS A 115 10.46 7.19 15.14
N PHE A 116 9.78 7.62 14.08
CA PHE A 116 8.82 6.83 13.33
C PHE A 116 9.06 7.11 11.84
N GLU A 117 8.61 6.20 10.98
CA GLU A 117 8.73 6.40 9.54
C GLU A 117 7.46 5.90 8.83
N LEU A 118 6.94 6.74 7.93
CA LEU A 118 5.82 6.39 7.05
C LEU A 118 6.37 6.04 5.67
N TYR A 119 6.44 4.75 5.38
CA TYR A 119 6.95 4.23 4.11
C TYR A 119 5.87 4.13 3.04
N GLY A 120 6.26 4.40 1.79
CA GLY A 120 5.52 4.01 0.59
C GLY A 120 6.11 2.74 -0.01
N TYR A 121 5.34 1.66 -0.04
CA TYR A 121 5.72 0.40 -0.67
C TYR A 121 5.17 0.33 -2.09
N ASP A 122 6.06 0.04 -3.04
CA ASP A 122 5.71 -0.15 -4.45
C ASP A 122 5.77 -1.65 -4.77
N ILE A 123 4.59 -2.23 -5.05
CA ILE A 123 4.44 -3.67 -5.27
C ILE A 123 3.83 -3.94 -6.64
N MET A 124 4.42 -4.85 -7.40
CA MET A 124 3.87 -5.34 -8.65
C MET A 124 3.23 -6.71 -8.46
N ILE A 125 2.11 -6.97 -9.13
CA ILE A 125 1.45 -8.28 -9.15
C ILE A 125 1.72 -8.92 -10.50
N SER A 126 2.31 -10.13 -10.51
CA SER A 126 2.50 -10.91 -11.74
C SER A 126 1.23 -11.66 -12.15
N SER A 127 1.23 -12.23 -13.36
CA SER A 127 0.07 -12.92 -13.94
C SER A 127 -0.40 -14.17 -13.17
N ASP A 128 0.46 -14.72 -12.32
CA ASP A 128 0.19 -15.83 -11.39
C ASP A 128 -0.24 -15.36 -9.99
N LEU A 129 -0.63 -14.09 -9.85
CA LEU A 129 -1.03 -13.45 -8.58
C LEU A 129 0.06 -13.48 -7.50
N LYS A 130 1.33 -13.47 -7.91
CA LYS A 130 2.45 -13.31 -6.99
C LYS A 130 2.84 -11.84 -6.81
N PRO A 131 2.97 -11.33 -5.56
CA PRO A 131 3.43 -9.97 -5.32
C PRO A 131 4.96 -9.89 -5.34
N TRP A 132 5.46 -8.81 -5.94
CA TRP A 132 6.89 -8.50 -6.04
C TRP A 132 7.14 -7.10 -5.50
N LEU A 133 7.99 -7.00 -4.48
CA LEU A 133 8.48 -5.72 -3.99
C LEU A 133 9.40 -5.09 -5.04
N ILE A 134 9.08 -3.88 -5.47
CA ILE A 134 9.89 -3.12 -6.42
C ILE A 134 10.79 -2.15 -5.68
N GLU A 135 10.22 -1.32 -4.80
CA GLU A 135 10.96 -0.37 -3.99
C GLU A 135 10.22 0.00 -2.70
N VAL A 136 10.97 0.54 -1.74
CA VAL A 136 10.45 1.12 -0.48
C VAL A 136 10.91 2.56 -0.41
N ASN A 137 9.95 3.49 -0.37
CA ASN A 137 10.18 4.92 -0.32
C ASN A 137 10.05 5.41 1.13
N ALA A 138 11.13 5.97 1.68
CA ALA A 138 11.09 6.62 3.00
C ALA A 138 10.27 7.93 2.99
N SER A 139 10.30 8.66 1.86
CA SER A 139 9.48 9.87 1.68
C SER A 139 8.46 9.67 0.55
N PRO A 140 7.34 8.97 0.81
CA PRO A 140 6.32 8.80 -0.22
C PRO A 140 5.71 10.16 -0.58
N SER A 141 5.50 10.41 -1.87
CA SER A 141 4.90 11.68 -2.33
C SER A 141 3.48 11.86 -1.77
N LEU A 142 3.31 12.94 -1.01
CA LEU A 142 2.05 13.39 -0.44
C LEU A 142 1.39 14.52 -1.25
N SER A 143 1.94 14.88 -2.41
CA SER A 143 1.34 15.85 -3.32
C SER A 143 0.04 15.30 -3.90
N ALA A 144 -1.08 15.98 -3.69
CA ALA A 144 -2.37 15.57 -4.23
C ALA A 144 -2.61 16.19 -5.62
N ASN A 145 -2.92 15.35 -6.61
CA ASN A 145 -3.31 15.84 -7.95
C ASN A 145 -4.84 15.81 -8.17
N THR A 146 -5.60 15.15 -7.29
CA THR A 146 -7.06 15.03 -7.34
C THR A 146 -7.63 15.15 -5.94
N ALA A 147 -8.92 15.49 -5.81
CA ALA A 147 -9.60 15.57 -4.51
C ALA A 147 -9.53 14.23 -3.75
N VAL A 148 -9.76 13.11 -4.44
CA VAL A 148 -9.65 11.76 -3.85
C VAL A 148 -8.24 11.46 -3.30
N ASP A 149 -7.20 11.87 -4.03
CA ASP A 149 -5.80 11.71 -3.56
C ASP A 149 -5.52 12.61 -2.35
N TYR A 150 -6.11 13.82 -2.33
CA TYR A 150 -6.01 14.73 -1.18
C TYR A 150 -6.67 14.14 0.06
N ASP A 151 -7.93 13.71 -0.03
CA ASP A 151 -8.70 13.20 1.11
C ASP A 151 -8.02 11.97 1.71
N MET A 152 -7.58 11.03 0.87
CA MET A 152 -6.88 9.81 1.32
C MET A 152 -5.56 10.15 2.01
N LYS A 153 -4.76 11.06 1.45
CA LYS A 153 -3.46 11.46 2.02
C LYS A 153 -3.60 12.29 3.28
N PHE A 154 -4.60 13.16 3.34
CA PHE A 154 -4.92 13.93 4.53
C PHE A 154 -5.32 12.98 5.67
N ALA A 155 -6.25 12.06 5.41
CA ALA A 155 -6.65 11.05 6.39
C ALA A 155 -5.48 10.17 6.82
N LEU A 156 -4.60 9.76 5.89
CA LEU A 156 -3.39 9.00 6.19
C LEU A 156 -2.49 9.73 7.18
N LEU A 157 -2.27 11.03 6.99
CA LEU A 157 -1.42 11.83 7.87
C LEU A 157 -2.08 12.07 9.24
N ASP A 158 -3.36 12.37 9.26
CA ASP A 158 -4.13 12.56 10.50
C ASP A 158 -4.14 11.27 11.35
N ASP A 159 -4.37 10.13 10.70
CA ASP A 159 -4.31 8.82 11.36
C ASP A 159 -2.89 8.46 11.79
N THR A 160 -1.86 8.88 11.03
CA THR A 160 -0.45 8.69 11.43
C THR A 160 -0.18 9.41 12.75
N LEU A 161 -0.58 10.69 12.87
CA LEU A 161 -0.40 11.45 14.11
C LEU A 161 -1.20 10.84 15.27
N THR A 162 -2.40 10.32 14.98
CA THR A 162 -3.22 9.61 15.98
C THR A 162 -2.53 8.34 16.48
N VAL A 163 -1.90 7.56 15.60
CA VAL A 163 -1.14 6.35 15.98
C VAL A 163 0.07 6.69 16.87
N LEU A 164 0.73 7.83 16.64
CA LEU A 164 1.87 8.28 17.46
C LEU A 164 1.46 8.72 18.86
N ASP A 165 0.19 9.09 19.04
CA ASP A 165 -0.46 9.30 20.34
C ASP A 165 0.34 10.21 21.28
N PHE A 166 0.77 11.37 20.79
CA PHE A 166 1.58 12.32 21.56
C PHE A 166 0.91 12.77 22.87
N GLU A 167 -0.42 12.81 22.89
CA GLU A 167 -1.24 13.21 24.05
C GLU A 167 -1.66 12.02 24.93
N LYS A 168 -1.30 10.79 24.57
CA LYS A 168 -1.53 9.54 25.33
C LYS A 168 -3.01 9.22 25.58
N TYR A 169 -3.83 9.33 24.54
CA TYR A 169 -5.24 8.94 24.58
C TYR A 169 -5.47 7.45 24.37
N LEU A 170 -4.54 6.73 23.75
CA LEU A 170 -4.71 5.31 23.42
C LEU A 170 -4.39 4.42 24.63
N ALA A 171 -5.07 3.27 24.71
CA ALA A 171 -4.86 2.26 25.74
C ALA A 171 -3.66 1.33 25.44
N GLY A 172 -3.15 1.31 24.21
CA GLY A 172 -1.97 0.54 23.78
C GLY A 172 -2.26 -0.89 23.30
N GLY A 173 -3.55 -1.26 23.27
CA GLY A 173 -4.06 -2.57 22.83
C GLY A 173 -4.83 -2.53 21.50
N GLU A 174 -4.91 -1.36 20.88
CA GLU A 174 -5.68 -1.13 19.66
C GLU A 174 -5.07 -1.90 18.49
N LEU A 175 -5.91 -2.73 17.85
CA LEU A 175 -5.55 -3.42 16.61
C LEU A 175 -5.81 -2.56 15.37
N ARG A 176 -6.60 -1.50 15.52
CA ARG A 176 -6.92 -0.54 14.46
C ARG A 176 -7.00 0.86 15.05
N ILE A 177 -6.36 1.82 14.38
CA ILE A 177 -6.40 3.25 14.70
C ILE A 177 -6.65 3.99 13.39
N GLY A 178 -7.82 4.61 13.25
CA GLY A 178 -8.25 5.19 11.98
C GLY A 178 -8.23 4.17 10.83
N GLY A 179 -7.54 4.50 9.74
CA GLY A 179 -7.30 3.65 8.59
C GLY A 179 -6.10 2.69 8.73
N PHE A 180 -5.33 2.75 9.82
CA PHE A 180 -4.25 1.81 10.09
C PHE A 180 -4.73 0.58 10.85
N ASP A 181 -4.32 -0.60 10.39
CA ASP A 181 -4.37 -1.84 11.17
C ASP A 181 -2.96 -2.20 11.65
N LEU A 182 -2.86 -2.67 12.89
CA LEU A 182 -1.65 -3.28 13.41
C LEU A 182 -1.38 -4.57 12.62
N LEU A 183 -0.24 -4.60 11.93
CA LEU A 183 0.15 -5.72 11.08
C LEU A 183 1.14 -6.65 11.78
N TYR A 184 2.05 -6.08 12.57
CA TYR A 184 3.08 -6.84 13.28
C TYR A 184 3.46 -6.16 14.58
N LYS A 185 3.56 -6.92 15.67
CA LYS A 185 4.01 -6.42 16.97
C LYS A 185 4.86 -7.49 17.66
N ASN A 186 6.12 -7.15 17.91
CA ASN A 186 7.01 -7.92 18.79
C ASN A 186 7.06 -9.43 18.51
N GLY A 187 7.34 -9.83 17.26
CA GLY A 187 7.48 -11.25 16.90
C GLY A 187 6.21 -11.89 16.33
N ALA A 188 5.06 -11.23 16.44
CA ALA A 188 3.78 -11.79 16.02
C ALA A 188 3.14 -10.96 14.89
N LYS A 189 2.73 -11.64 13.82
CA LYS A 189 1.81 -11.09 12.81
C LYS A 189 0.41 -10.99 13.41
N VAL A 190 -0.23 -9.86 13.21
CA VAL A 190 -1.60 -9.57 13.63
C VAL A 190 -2.48 -9.58 12.39
N GLY A 191 -3.67 -10.16 12.50
CA GLY A 191 -4.58 -10.27 11.38
C GLY A 191 -6.01 -10.55 11.82
N PRO A 192 -6.93 -10.70 10.86
CA PRO A 192 -8.32 -11.06 11.14
C PRO A 192 -8.42 -12.39 11.91
N PRO A 193 -9.50 -12.61 12.67
CA PRO A 193 -9.72 -13.88 13.34
C PRO A 193 -9.82 -15.03 12.33
N SER A 194 -9.49 -16.25 12.75
CA SER A 194 -9.39 -17.42 11.86
C SER A 194 -10.70 -17.80 11.17
N ASN A 195 -11.84 -17.38 11.71
CA ASN A 195 -13.18 -17.58 11.15
C ASN A 195 -13.64 -16.43 10.21
N ALA A 196 -12.81 -15.42 9.97
CA ALA A 196 -13.15 -14.33 9.06
C ALA A 196 -13.16 -14.81 7.60
N ALA A 197 -14.10 -14.28 6.82
CA ALA A 197 -14.20 -14.55 5.38
C ALA A 197 -13.03 -13.94 4.56
N TYR A 198 -12.28 -13.02 5.15
CA TYR A 198 -11.10 -12.40 4.55
C TYR A 198 -9.91 -12.59 5.49
N ARG A 199 -8.71 -12.72 4.91
CA ARG A 199 -7.47 -12.96 5.67
C ARG A 199 -6.56 -11.74 5.82
N SER A 200 -6.92 -10.63 5.18
CA SER A 200 -6.22 -9.36 5.25
C SER A 200 -7.20 -8.19 5.23
N TYR A 201 -6.98 -7.21 6.11
CA TYR A 201 -7.71 -5.94 6.13
C TYR A 201 -7.27 -4.97 5.01
N LEU A 202 -6.18 -5.27 4.30
CA LEU A 202 -5.69 -4.45 3.20
C LEU A 202 -6.74 -4.39 2.08
N GLY A 203 -7.07 -3.19 1.63
CA GLY A 203 -8.12 -2.96 0.63
C GLY A 203 -9.55 -3.24 1.13
N CYS A 204 -9.76 -3.43 2.44
CA CYS A 204 -11.11 -3.40 3.02
C CYS A 204 -11.59 -1.94 3.15
N ALA A 205 -12.90 -1.76 3.37
CA ALA A 205 -13.50 -0.44 3.53
C ALA A 205 -12.78 0.39 4.61
N ASN A 206 -12.53 1.66 4.28
CA ASN A 206 -11.92 2.63 5.16
C ASN A 206 -12.91 3.78 5.39
N ASN A 207 -13.51 3.78 6.57
CA ASN A 207 -14.59 4.68 6.98
C ASN A 207 -14.17 6.16 7.10
N ARG A 208 -12.93 6.50 6.74
CA ARG A 208 -12.40 7.87 6.71
C ARG A 208 -12.57 8.55 5.34
N VAL A 209 -12.93 7.78 4.32
CA VAL A 209 -13.07 8.25 2.92
C VAL A 209 -14.55 8.31 2.50
N GLU A 210 -15.47 8.24 3.46
CA GLU A 210 -16.93 8.43 3.27
C GLU A 210 -17.37 9.84 3.67
#